data_AF-A0A2K3JUB7-F1
#
_entry.id   AF-A0A2K3JUB7-F1
#
_cell.length_a   1.000
_cell.length_b   1.000
_cell.length_c   1.000
_cell.angle_alpha   90.00
_cell.angle_beta   90.00
_cell.angle_gamma   90.00
#
_symmetry.space_group_name_H-M   'P 1'
#
loop_
_entity.id
_entity.type
_entity.pdbx_description
1 polymer ?
#
loop_
_entity_poly.entity_id
_entity_poly.type
_entity_poly.pdbx_seq_one_letter_code
_entity_poly.pdbx_strand_id
1 'polypeptide(L)'
;MWIAAHGRLLTNARRSKWGVGVSPICSICGNDEETVIHTLRDCMEWIFMNLNKRDIGSQEGSWQSIFMVACWHLWNWRNKAIFEEDFQRPNDPSQVILRMTKDIEQYERTL
;
A
#
# COMPACT_ATOMS: atom_id res chain seq x y z
N MET A 1 -4.51 10.21 1.13
CA MET A 1 -3.59 11.07 0.35
C MET A 1 -3.22 12.41 1.02
N TRP A 2 -4.00 12.95 1.97
CA TRP A 2 -3.69 14.23 2.61
C TRP A 2 -2.32 14.28 3.33
N ILE A 3 -1.98 13.28 4.14
CA ILE A 3 -0.71 13.22 4.89
C ILE A 3 0.51 13.27 3.95
N ALA A 4 0.41 12.59 2.81
CA ALA A 4 1.42 12.62 1.76
C ALA A 4 1.54 14.00 1.10
N ALA A 5 0.41 14.59 0.70
CA ALA A 5 0.37 15.91 0.06
C ALA A 5 0.98 17.01 0.93
N HIS A 6 0.85 16.89 2.25
CA HIS A 6 1.45 17.83 3.20
C HIS A 6 2.88 17.47 3.64
N GLY A 7 3.53 16.48 3.01
CA GLY A 7 4.88 16.05 3.38
C GLY A 7 4.98 15.55 4.82
N ARG A 8 3.85 15.09 5.39
CA ARG A 8 3.74 14.58 6.76
C ARG A 8 3.81 13.07 6.84
N LEU A 9 4.08 12.41 5.71
CA LEU A 9 4.29 10.98 5.67
C LEU A 9 5.55 10.62 6.46
N LEU A 10 5.40 9.73 7.44
CA LEU A 10 6.51 9.24 8.25
C LEU A 10 7.25 8.14 7.48
N THR A 11 8.20 8.52 6.62
CA THR A 11 9.02 7.58 5.86
C THR A 11 10.28 7.15 6.60
N ASN A 12 10.87 6.01 6.24
CA ASN A 12 12.14 5.58 6.82
C ASN A 12 13.26 6.61 6.59
N ALA A 13 13.30 7.30 5.43
CA ALA A 13 14.25 8.40 5.23
C ALA A 13 14.03 9.59 6.18
N ARG A 14 12.80 9.78 6.71
CA ARG A 14 12.52 10.78 7.75
C ARG A 14 12.87 10.26 9.14
N ARG A 15 12.60 8.97 9.42
CA ARG A 15 12.94 8.30 10.69
C ARG A 15 14.45 8.19 10.90
N SER A 16 15.22 7.91 9.85
CA SER A 16 16.68 7.80 9.92
C SER A 16 17.33 9.10 10.40
N LYS A 17 16.72 10.25 10.05
CA LYS A 17 17.16 11.59 10.47
C LYS A 17 16.87 11.91 11.94
N TRP A 18 16.14 11.06 12.66
CA TRP A 18 15.82 11.26 14.08
C TRP A 18 16.84 10.63 15.04
N GLY A 19 17.93 10.03 14.54
CA GLY A 19 19.01 9.50 15.37
C GLY A 19 18.73 8.15 16.03
N VAL A 20 17.66 7.44 15.62
CA VAL A 20 17.22 6.16 16.21
C VAL A 20 17.87 4.94 15.53
N GLY A 21 18.85 5.14 14.64
CA GLY A 21 19.54 4.03 13.95
C GLY A 21 18.67 3.25 12.94
N VAL A 22 17.53 3.80 12.53
CA VAL A 22 16.62 3.18 11.56
C VAL A 22 17.19 3.33 10.14
N SER A 23 17.28 2.21 9.40
CA SER A 23 17.70 2.22 7.99
C SER A 23 16.77 3.10 7.15
N PRO A 24 17.29 3.98 6.28
CA PRO A 24 16.47 4.81 5.40
C PRO A 24 15.84 4.00 4.25
N ILE A 25 16.25 2.75 4.04
CA ILE A 25 15.85 1.92 2.90
C ILE A 25 14.36 1.57 2.98
N CYS A 26 13.73 1.57 1.80
CA CYS A 26 12.36 1.14 1.61
C CYS A 26 12.18 -0.34 1.99
N SER A 27 11.35 -0.59 2.98
CA SER A 27 10.97 -1.95 3.41
C SER A 27 10.08 -2.69 2.40
N ILE A 28 9.70 -2.05 1.30
CA ILE A 28 8.86 -2.65 0.25
C ILE A 28 9.72 -3.27 -0.85
N CYS A 29 10.61 -2.49 -1.46
CA CYS A 29 11.43 -2.94 -2.58
C CYS A 29 12.88 -3.24 -2.19
N GLY A 30 13.37 -2.72 -1.06
CA GLY A 30 14.76 -2.88 -0.63
C GLY A 30 15.80 -2.12 -1.46
N ASN A 31 15.39 -1.39 -2.51
CA ASN A 31 16.30 -0.87 -3.54
C ASN A 31 16.72 0.60 -3.34
N ASP A 32 15.84 1.44 -2.79
CA ASP A 32 16.09 2.88 -2.61
C ASP A 32 15.67 3.36 -1.22
N GLU A 33 16.06 4.59 -0.86
CA GLU A 33 15.55 5.27 0.33
C GLU A 33 14.02 5.45 0.26
N GLU A 34 13.33 5.14 1.37
CA GLU A 34 11.91 5.41 1.50
C GLU A 34 11.67 6.92 1.64
N THR A 35 11.50 7.62 0.52
CA THR A 35 11.02 9.00 0.48
C THR A 35 9.53 9.04 0.16
N VAL A 36 8.87 10.19 0.36
CA VAL A 36 7.44 10.34 0.02
C VAL A 36 7.20 10.05 -1.46
N ILE A 37 8.09 10.54 -2.32
CA ILE A 37 8.04 10.32 -3.76
C ILE A 37 8.28 8.84 -4.08
N HIS A 38 9.28 8.22 -3.45
CA HIS A 38 9.53 6.80 -3.63
C HIS A 38 8.31 5.97 -3.21
N THR A 39 7.75 6.17 -2.01
CA THR A 39 6.58 5.43 -1.54
C THR A 39 5.36 5.55 -2.45
N LEU A 40 5.17 6.69 -3.13
CA LEU A 40 3.95 6.97 -3.90
C LEU A 40 4.10 6.78 -5.41
N ARG A 41 5.32 6.90 -5.94
CA ARG A 41 5.60 6.93 -7.38
C ARG A 41 6.67 5.93 -7.79
N ASP A 42 7.83 5.94 -7.15
CA ASP A 42 9.00 5.20 -7.66
C ASP A 42 9.07 3.75 -7.14
N CYS A 43 8.42 3.46 -6.01
CA CYS A 43 8.24 2.12 -5.48
C CYS A 43 7.14 1.39 -6.28
N MET A 44 7.36 1.26 -7.59
CA MET A 44 6.41 0.65 -8.51
C MET A 44 6.35 -0.88 -8.39
N GLU A 45 7.22 -1.53 -7.61
CA GLU A 45 7.23 -2.98 -7.38
C GLU A 45 5.81 -3.49 -7.04
N TRP A 46 5.12 -2.79 -6.14
CA TRP A 46 3.76 -3.14 -5.74
C TRP A 46 2.71 -2.75 -6.79
N ILE A 47 2.86 -1.59 -7.45
CA ILE A 47 1.96 -1.16 -8.54
C ILE A 47 2.02 -2.16 -9.68
N PHE A 48 3.20 -2.61 -10.10
CA PHE A 48 3.39 -3.62 -11.13
C PHE A 48 2.86 -4.99 -10.68
N MET A 49 3.06 -5.40 -9.42
CA MET A 49 2.45 -6.63 -8.90
C MET A 49 0.92 -6.61 -8.93
N ASN A 50 0.28 -5.44 -8.78
CA ASN A 50 -1.17 -5.30 -8.72
C ASN A 50 -1.84 -4.84 -10.04
N LEU A 51 -1.12 -4.20 -10.96
CA LEU A 51 -1.64 -3.78 -12.27
C LEU A 51 -1.39 -4.81 -13.38
N ASN A 52 -0.38 -5.67 -13.24
CA ASN A 52 0.03 -6.59 -14.30
C ASN A 52 -0.65 -7.97 -14.21
N LYS A 53 -1.48 -8.22 -13.19
CA LYS A 53 -2.43 -9.33 -13.22
C LYS A 53 -3.58 -8.95 -14.14
N ARG A 54 -3.57 -9.51 -15.36
CA ARG A 54 -4.60 -9.35 -16.41
C ARG A 54 -6.05 -9.64 -15.95
N ASP A 55 -6.24 -10.17 -14.74
CA ASP A 55 -7.53 -10.52 -14.15
C ASP A 55 -8.18 -9.45 -13.26
N ILE A 56 -7.48 -8.39 -12.84
CA ILE A 56 -8.07 -7.45 -11.87
C ILE A 56 -9.09 -6.51 -12.53
N GLY A 57 -8.88 -6.13 -13.80
CA GLY A 57 -9.82 -5.31 -14.57
C GLY A 57 -10.94 -6.08 -15.26
N SER A 58 -10.94 -7.42 -15.21
CA SER A 58 -11.93 -8.29 -15.86
C SER A 58 -12.91 -8.96 -14.89
N GLN A 59 -12.69 -8.85 -13.58
CA GLN A 59 -13.58 -9.37 -12.54
C GLN A 59 -14.74 -8.41 -12.28
N GLU A 60 -15.90 -8.93 -11.89
CA GLU A 60 -17.04 -8.13 -11.40
C GLU A 60 -16.58 -7.24 -10.23
N GLY A 61 -16.37 -5.96 -10.55
CA GLY A 61 -16.10 -4.89 -9.62
C GLY A 61 -15.60 -3.64 -10.34
N SER A 62 -15.92 -2.47 -9.81
CA SER A 62 -15.45 -1.21 -10.41
C SER A 62 -13.96 -1.07 -10.16
N TRP A 63 -13.18 -0.80 -11.21
CA TRP A 63 -11.75 -0.51 -11.10
C TRP A 63 -11.46 0.58 -10.05
N GLN A 64 -12.38 1.52 -9.90
CA GLN A 64 -12.35 2.58 -8.90
C GLN A 64 -12.38 2.01 -7.47
N SER A 65 -13.30 1.08 -7.17
CA SER A 65 -13.39 0.42 -5.85
C SER A 65 -12.12 -0.38 -5.56
N ILE A 66 -11.64 -1.15 -6.54
CA ILE A 66 -10.40 -1.93 -6.42
C ILE A 66 -9.23 -0.99 -6.10
N PHE A 67 -9.07 0.08 -6.86
CA PHE A 67 -8.01 1.06 -6.67
C PHE A 67 -8.06 1.69 -5.27
N MET A 68 -9.25 2.09 -4.80
CA MET A 68 -9.42 2.69 -3.48
C MET A 68 -9.07 1.72 -2.35
N VAL A 69 -9.55 0.48 -2.43
CA VAL A 69 -9.26 -0.59 -1.44
C VAL A 69 -7.77 -0.92 -1.44
N ALA A 70 -7.15 -1.00 -2.63
CA ALA A 70 -5.73 -1.26 -2.79
C ALA A 70 -4.86 -0.14 -2.17
N CYS A 71 -5.19 1.14 -2.41
CA CYS A 71 -4.53 2.28 -1.78
C CYS A 71 -4.65 2.26 -0.26
N TRP A 72 -5.83 1.91 0.28
CA TRP A 72 -6.03 1.80 1.72
C TRP A 72 -5.18 0.69 2.33
N HIS A 73 -5.17 -0.50 1.74
CA HIS A 73 -4.35 -1.62 2.20
C HIS A 73 -2.86 -1.31 2.15
N LEU A 74 -2.39 -0.67 1.07
CA LEU A 74 -1.01 -0.24 0.94
C LEU A 74 -0.60 0.69 2.09
N TRP A 75 -1.43 1.68 2.39
CA TRP A 75 -1.21 2.59 3.52
C TRP A 75 -1.20 1.85 4.86
N ASN A 76 -2.21 1.00 5.08
CA ASN A 76 -2.41 0.28 6.33
C ASN A 76 -1.24 -0.69 6.60
N TRP A 77 -0.92 -1.57 5.66
CA TRP A 77 0.17 -2.55 5.80
C TRP A 77 1.53 -1.89 5.95
N ARG A 78 1.75 -0.74 5.29
CA ARG A 78 2.96 0.05 5.49
C ARG A 78 3.06 0.56 6.94
N ASN A 79 1.98 1.12 7.48
CA ASN A 79 1.99 1.60 8.86
C ASN A 79 2.20 0.44 9.84
N LYS A 80 1.52 -0.68 9.63
CA LYS A 80 1.74 -1.88 10.45
C LYS A 80 3.19 -2.34 10.41
N ALA A 81 3.80 -2.43 9.23
CA ALA A 81 5.22 -2.80 9.12
C ALA A 81 6.20 -1.82 9.81
N ILE A 82 5.76 -0.58 10.09
CA ILE A 82 6.56 0.42 10.79
C ILE A 82 6.38 0.34 12.31
N PHE A 83 5.16 0.05 12.78
CA PHE A 83 4.76 0.17 14.19
C PHE A 83 4.49 -1.17 14.89
N GLU A 84 4.39 -2.28 14.15
CA GLU A 84 4.14 -3.63 14.66
C GLU A 84 5.32 -4.53 14.25
N GLU A 85 6.17 -4.95 15.20
CA GLU A 85 7.40 -5.70 14.93
C GLU A 85 7.16 -7.07 14.27
N ASP A 86 6.06 -7.75 14.64
CA ASP A 86 5.71 -9.08 14.12
C ASP A 86 4.81 -9.04 12.87
N PHE A 87 4.50 -7.86 12.34
CA PHE A 87 3.59 -7.75 11.21
C PHE A 87 4.22 -8.28 9.92
N GLN A 88 3.63 -9.36 9.38
CA GLN A 88 3.95 -9.90 8.07
C GLN A 88 2.88 -9.50 7.05
N ARG A 89 3.31 -9.07 5.87
CA ARG A 89 2.37 -8.80 4.77
C ARG A 89 1.70 -10.10 4.32
N PRO A 90 0.44 -10.04 3.83
CA PRO A 90 -0.21 -11.21 3.26
C PRO A 90 0.58 -11.77 2.08
N ASN A 91 0.62 -13.10 1.97
CA ASN A 91 1.30 -13.80 0.87
C ASN A 91 0.67 -13.54 -0.50
N ASP A 92 -0.65 -13.32 -0.55
CA ASP A 92 -1.36 -12.90 -1.76
C ASP A 92 -2.18 -11.62 -1.51
N PRO A 93 -1.55 -10.44 -1.58
CA PRO A 93 -2.19 -9.15 -1.36
C PRO A 93 -3.38 -8.89 -2.29
N SER A 94 -3.31 -9.37 -3.54
CA SER A 94 -4.36 -9.16 -4.54
C SER A 94 -5.66 -9.84 -4.13
N GLN A 95 -5.59 -11.06 -3.59
CA GLN A 95 -6.78 -11.78 -3.13
C GLN A 95 -7.46 -11.08 -1.94
N VAL A 96 -6.68 -10.50 -1.03
CA VAL A 96 -7.22 -9.74 0.11
C VAL A 96 -7.97 -8.50 -0.37
N ILE A 97 -7.38 -7.74 -1.29
CA ILE A 97 -7.98 -6.54 -1.88
C ILE A 97 -9.27 -6.89 -2.64
N LEU A 98 -9.24 -7.93 -3.48
CA LEU A 98 -10.40 -8.35 -4.25
C LEU A 98 -11.56 -8.84 -3.37
N ARG A 99 -11.26 -9.58 -2.29
CA ARG A 99 -12.28 -10.01 -1.33
C ARG A 99 -12.96 -8.81 -0.67
N MET A 100 -12.17 -7.88 -0.13
CA MET A 100 -12.72 -6.69 0.52
C MET A 100 -13.50 -5.81 -0.47
N THR A 101 -13.06 -5.72 -1.72
CA THR A 101 -13.79 -4.99 -2.76
C THR A 101 -15.16 -5.62 -3.02
N LYS A 102 -15.21 -6.95 -3.17
CA LYS A 102 -16.48 -7.68 -3.36
C LYS A 102 -17.43 -7.49 -2.18
N ASP A 103 -16.91 -7.52 -0.96
CA ASP A 103 -17.70 -7.31 0.26
C ASP A 103 -18.31 -5.89 0.31
N ILE A 104 -17.53 -4.87 -0.04
CA ILE A 104 -17.99 -3.46 -0.09
C ILE A 104 -19.08 -3.30 -1.15
N GLU A 105 -18.86 -3.78 -2.36
CA GLU A 105 -19.83 -3.65 -3.44
C GLU A 105 -21.10 -4.48 -3.19
N GLN A 106 -20.98 -5.63 -2.56
CA GLN A 106 -22.15 -6.42 -2.13
C GLN A 106 -22.97 -5.64 -1.11
N TYR A 107 -22.33 -5.00 -0.13
CA TYR A 107 -23.01 -4.17 0.84
C TYR A 107 -23.74 -2.99 0.18
N GLU A 108 -23.09 -2.28 -0.74
CA GLU A 108 -23.69 -1.18 -1.51
C GLU A 108 -24.93 -1.62 -2.32
N ARG A 109 -24.91 -2.84 -2.87
CA ARG A 109 -26.06 -3.41 -3.61
C ARG A 109 -27.25 -3.81 -2.72
N THR A 110 -27.03 -3.97 -1.42
CA THR A 110 -28.07 -4.36 -0.44
C THR A 110 -28.71 -3.19 0.30
N LEU A 111 -28.25 -1.96 0.05
CA LEU A 111 -28.84 -0.69 0.53
C LEU A 111 -29.91 -0.18 -0.45
#